data_AF-A0A183GCX6-F1
#
_entry.id   AF-A0A183GCX6-F1
#
_cell.length_a   1.000
_cell.length_b   1.000
_cell.length_c   1.000
_cell.angle_alpha   90.00
_cell.angle_beta   90.00
_cell.angle_gamma   90.00
#
_symmetry.space_group_name_H-M   'P 1'
#
loop_
_entity.id
_entity.type
_entity.pdbx_description
1 polymer ?
#
loop_
_entity_poly.entity_id
_entity_poly.type
_entity_poly.pdbx_seq_one_letter_code
_entity_poly.pdbx_strand_id
1 'polypeptide(L)'
;MDSLRKAGRAQGEKFAIRLAKARHRACVDIRVVKAVKSADGRVLRKSVELRKRWEEYFKKLLNEEFPREEVQEEQPTEGPTPSWMQEEVHSAIG
;
A
#
# COMPACT_ATOMS: atom_id res chain seq x y z
N MET A 1 41.03 26.25 -23.83
CA MET A 1 39.61 26.10 -24.19
C MET A 1 38.96 24.88 -23.52
N ASP A 2 39.62 23.71 -23.51
CA ASP A 2 39.03 22.47 -22.97
C ASP A 2 38.72 22.49 -21.46
N SER A 3 39.50 23.22 -20.67
CA SER A 3 39.33 23.31 -19.21
C SER A 3 37.99 23.97 -18.82
N LEU A 4 37.51 24.94 -19.61
CA LEU A 4 36.26 25.66 -19.35
C LEU A 4 35.03 24.78 -19.66
N ARG A 5 35.10 24.01 -20.75
CA ARG A 5 34.06 23.04 -21.14
C ARG A 5 33.92 21.90 -20.13
N LYS A 6 35.03 21.47 -19.54
CA LYS A 6 35.07 20.43 -18.49
C LYS A 6 34.45 20.92 -17.17
N ALA A 7 34.66 22.20 -16.82
CA ALA A 7 34.07 22.82 -15.63
C ALA A 7 32.53 22.89 -15.72
N GLY A 8 31.98 23.29 -16.88
CA GLY A 8 30.52 23.30 -17.11
C GLY A 8 29.88 21.90 -17.01
N ARG A 9 30.56 20.88 -17.52
CA ARG A 9 30.10 19.47 -17.43
C ARG A 9 30.13 18.96 -15.98
N ALA A 10 31.20 19.23 -15.23
CA ALA A 10 31.32 18.85 -13.82
C ALA A 10 30.28 19.56 -12.93
N GLN A 11 29.95 20.81 -13.24
CA GLN A 11 28.91 21.55 -12.53
C GLN A 11 27.50 21.04 -12.86
N GLY A 12 27.24 20.67 -14.12
CA GLY A 12 26.02 20.00 -14.54
C GLY A 12 25.82 18.64 -13.88
N GLU A 13 26.89 17.84 -13.75
CA GLU A 13 26.84 16.53 -13.08
C GLU A 13 26.53 16.67 -11.58
N LYS A 14 27.18 17.61 -10.87
CA LYS A 14 26.86 17.93 -9.47
C LYS A 14 25.41 18.39 -9.30
N PHE A 15 24.88 19.14 -10.26
CA PHE A 15 23.47 19.54 -10.25
C PHE A 15 22.53 18.34 -10.44
N ALA A 16 22.82 17.48 -11.42
CA ALA A 16 22.03 16.27 -11.67
C ALA A 16 21.99 15.34 -10.45
N ILE A 17 23.13 15.11 -9.78
CA ILE A 17 23.19 14.29 -8.57
C ILE A 17 22.35 14.90 -7.44
N ARG A 18 22.44 16.23 -7.23
CA ARG A 18 21.63 16.92 -6.21
C ARG A 18 20.14 16.82 -6.52
N LEU A 19 19.77 16.98 -7.78
CA LEU A 19 18.39 16.90 -8.25
C LEU A 19 17.80 15.49 -8.06
N ALA A 20 18.55 14.44 -8.41
CA ALA A 20 18.15 13.06 -8.18
C ALA A 20 17.91 12.76 -6.69
N LYS A 21 18.82 13.22 -5.81
CA LYS A 21 18.68 13.08 -4.35
C LYS A 21 17.50 13.88 -3.78
N ALA A 22 17.15 15.03 -4.37
CA ALA A 22 16.00 15.83 -3.95
C ALA A 22 14.68 15.14 -4.33
N ARG A 23 14.59 14.63 -5.57
CA ARG A 23 13.43 13.84 -6.05
C ARG A 23 13.21 12.58 -5.23
N HIS A 24 14.26 11.81 -4.97
CA HIS A 24 14.17 10.63 -4.13
C HIS A 24 13.64 10.96 -2.73
N ARG A 25 14.10 12.07 -2.12
CA ARG A 25 13.60 12.52 -0.82
C ARG A 25 12.15 13.02 -0.84
N ALA A 26 11.68 13.56 -1.96
CA ALA A 26 10.31 14.04 -2.10
C ALA A 26 9.31 12.90 -2.31
N CYS A 27 9.72 11.80 -2.93
CA CYS A 27 8.86 10.64 -3.17
C CYS A 27 8.78 9.64 -2.01
N VAL A 28 9.60 9.82 -0.96
CA VAL A 28 9.63 8.91 0.19
C VAL A 28 8.87 9.57 1.35
N ASP A 29 7.59 9.22 1.47
CA ASP A 29 6.67 9.72 2.50
C ASP A 29 7.15 9.37 3.93
N ILE A 30 7.84 8.24 4.05
CA ILE A 30 8.47 7.78 5.29
C ILE A 30 9.99 7.91 5.15
N ARG A 31 10.53 9.08 5.50
CA ARG A 31 11.94 9.42 5.25
C ARG A 31 12.95 8.37 5.76
N VAL A 32 12.69 7.76 6.92
CA VAL A 32 13.26 6.51 7.45
C VAL A 32 12.37 6.10 8.64
N VAL A 33 11.78 4.89 8.64
CA VAL A 33 11.30 4.30 9.91
C VAL A 33 12.54 4.01 10.74
N LYS A 34 12.85 4.86 11.73
CA LYS A 34 14.05 4.69 12.57
C LYS A 34 13.87 3.55 13.57
N ALA A 35 12.62 3.26 13.93
CA ALA A 35 12.28 2.16 14.80
C ALA A 35 10.80 1.75 14.71
N VAL A 36 10.51 0.48 15.01
CA VAL A 36 9.13 -0.01 15.19
C VAL A 36 9.09 -1.01 16.35
N LYS A 37 7.94 -1.13 17.01
CA LYS A 37 7.76 -2.09 18.12
C LYS A 37 7.39 -3.47 17.56
N SER A 38 8.14 -4.50 17.95
CA SER A 38 7.81 -5.91 17.73
C SER A 38 6.54 -6.28 18.49
N ALA A 39 5.90 -7.39 18.10
CA ALA A 39 4.82 -8.00 18.86
C ALA A 39 5.23 -8.28 20.32
N ASP A 40 6.48 -8.74 20.53
CA ASP A 40 7.05 -9.01 21.87
C ASP A 40 7.47 -7.75 22.64
N GLY A 41 7.08 -6.57 22.15
CA GLY A 41 7.34 -5.29 22.78
C GLY A 41 8.74 -4.71 22.60
N ARG A 42 9.64 -5.39 21.89
CA ARG A 42 11.01 -4.93 21.60
C ARG A 42 11.03 -3.84 20.53
N VAL A 43 11.98 -2.91 20.61
CA VAL A 43 12.16 -1.86 19.60
C VAL A 43 13.15 -2.34 18.53
N LEU A 44 12.67 -2.53 17.29
CA LEU A 44 13.46 -2.92 16.13
C LEU A 44 14.02 -1.67 15.46
N ARG A 45 15.28 -1.72 14.99
CA ARG A 45 15.96 -0.58 14.32
C ARG A 45 16.60 -0.96 12.99
N LYS A 46 16.86 -2.25 12.73
CA LYS A 46 17.46 -2.68 11.47
C LYS A 46 16.41 -2.69 10.37
N SER A 47 16.76 -2.22 9.17
CA SER A 47 15.85 -2.16 8.02
C SER A 47 15.22 -3.50 7.68
N VAL A 48 16.00 -4.59 7.76
CA VAL A 48 15.52 -5.96 7.50
C VAL A 48 14.46 -6.38 8.51
N GLU A 49 14.67 -6.09 9.80
CA GLU A 49 13.74 -6.40 10.89
C GLU A 49 12.46 -5.58 10.76
N LEU A 50 12.57 -4.29 10.41
CA LEU A 50 11.44 -3.41 10.17
C LEU A 50 10.56 -3.93 9.02
N ARG A 51 11.17 -4.28 7.89
CA ARG A 51 10.44 -4.81 6.73
C ARG A 51 9.71 -6.11 7.09
N LYS A 52 10.38 -7.05 7.78
CA LYS A 52 9.77 -8.31 8.23
C LYS A 52 8.59 -8.06 9.16
N ARG A 53 8.72 -7.14 10.11
CA ARG A 53 7.64 -6.78 11.05
C ARG A 53 6.44 -6.14 10.36
N TRP A 54 6.66 -5.32 9.33
CA TRP A 54 5.59 -4.75 8.50
C TRP A 54 4.90 -5.80 7.66
N GLU A 55 5.66 -6.71 7.05
CA GLU A 55 5.12 -7.84 6.29
C GLU A 55 4.22 -8.73 7.18
N GLU A 56 4.70 -9.11 8.37
CA GLU A 56 3.93 -9.88 9.35
C GLU A 56 2.66 -9.14 9.79
N TYR A 57 2.75 -7.82 10.02
CA TYR A 57 1.60 -6.99 10.38
C TYR A 57 0.51 -7.02 9.33
N PHE A 58 0.87 -6.71 8.08
CA PHE A 58 -0.09 -6.62 6.99
C PHE A 58 -0.61 -8.00 6.59
N LYS A 59 0.21 -9.05 6.68
CA LYS A 59 -0.24 -10.42 6.46
C LYS A 59 -1.34 -10.80 7.46
N LYS A 60 -1.17 -10.51 8.74
CA LYS A 60 -2.21 -10.71 9.76
C LYS A 60 -3.44 -9.85 9.48
N LEU A 61 -3.24 -8.54 9.29
CA LEU A 61 -4.32 -7.58 9.08
C LEU A 61 -5.22 -7.91 7.87
N LEU A 62 -4.62 -8.42 6.78
CA LEU A 62 -5.33 -8.62 5.51
C LEU A 62 -5.82 -10.04 5.30
N ASN A 63 -5.28 -11.04 6.00
CA ASN A 63 -5.63 -12.44 5.78
C ASN A 63 -6.32 -13.10 7.00
N GLU A 64 -6.15 -12.56 8.20
CA GLU A 64 -6.86 -13.07 9.36
C GLU A 64 -8.21 -12.36 9.46
N GLU A 65 -9.28 -13.14 9.37
CA GLU A 65 -10.63 -12.65 9.59
C GLU A 65 -10.77 -12.27 11.07
N PHE A 66 -11.20 -11.04 11.33
CA PHE A 66 -11.55 -10.64 12.69
C PHE A 66 -12.74 -11.49 13.16
N PRO A 67 -12.79 -11.87 14.44
CA PRO A 67 -13.95 -12.54 15.00
C PRO A 67 -15.19 -11.71 14.65
N ARG A 68 -16.04 -12.26 13.78
CA ARG A 68 -17.36 -11.71 13.54
C ARG A 68 -18.30 -12.35 14.54
N GLU A 69 -19.18 -11.55 15.12
CA GLU A 69 -20.37 -12.12 15.72
C GLU A 69 -21.12 -12.86 14.60
N GLU A 70 -21.38 -14.15 14.82
CA GLU A 70 -22.29 -14.90 13.96
C GLU A 70 -23.66 -14.25 14.10
N VAL A 71 -23.98 -13.38 13.16
CA VAL A 71 -25.35 -12.92 12.96
C VAL A 71 -26.12 -14.19 12.62
N GLN A 72 -27.06 -14.56 13.50
CA GLN A 72 -27.98 -15.65 13.19
C GLN A 72 -28.59 -15.34 11.82
N GLU A 73 -28.65 -16.33 10.93
CA GLU A 73 -29.40 -16.19 9.69
C GLU A 73 -30.84 -15.88 10.08
N GLU A 74 -31.18 -14.59 10.12
CA GLU A 74 -32.54 -14.15 10.26
C GLU A 74 -33.27 -14.68 9.02
N GLN A 75 -34.42 -15.31 9.27
CA GLN A 75 -35.34 -15.64 8.19
C GLN A 75 -35.53 -14.37 7.35
N PRO A 76 -35.37 -14.44 6.01
CA PRO A 76 -35.59 -13.29 5.16
C PRO A 76 -36.89 -12.58 5.57
N THR A 77 -36.77 -11.35 6.06
CA THR A 77 -37.94 -10.53 6.45
C THR A 77 -38.79 -10.21 5.22
N GLU A 78 -38.14 -10.17 4.06
CA GLU A 78 -38.76 -10.06 2.77
C GLU A 78 -39.16 -11.45 2.26
N GLY A 79 -40.37 -11.55 1.70
CA GLY A 79 -40.88 -12.80 1.13
C GLY A 79 -39.98 -13.37 0.03
N PRO A 80 -40.27 -14.59 -0.45
CA PRO A 80 -39.46 -15.26 -1.46
C PRO A 80 -39.11 -14.31 -2.59
N THR A 81 -37.81 -14.05 -2.81
CA THR A 81 -37.38 -13.27 -3.98
C THR A 81 -37.86 -14.03 -5.22
N PRO A 82 -38.70 -13.42 -6.07
CA PRO A 82 -39.21 -14.12 -7.23
C PRO A 82 -38.03 -14.57 -8.09
N SER A 83 -38.09 -15.83 -8.54
CA SER A 83 -37.20 -16.31 -9.60
C SER A 83 -37.40 -15.39 -10.79
N TRP A 84 -36.35 -14.65 -11.16
CA TRP A 84 -36.37 -13.80 -12.35
C TRP A 84 -36.88 -14.64 -13.54
N MET A 85 -37.95 -14.18 -14.20
CA MET A 85 -38.46 -14.86 -15.37
C MET A 85 -37.69 -14.35 -16.59
N GLN A 86 -37.27 -15.26 -17.48
CA GLN A 86 -36.55 -14.88 -18.71
C GLN A 86 -37.30 -13.83 -19.54
N GLU A 87 -38.64 -13.84 -19.47
CA GLU A 87 -39.54 -12.90 -20.12
C GLU A 87 -39.36 -11.45 -19.63
N GLU A 88 -39.11 -11.26 -18.33
CA GLU A 88 -38.89 -9.94 -17.71
C GLU A 88 -37.54 -9.34 -18.13
N VAL A 89 -36.51 -10.19 -18.20
CA VAL A 89 -35.18 -9.83 -18.71
C VAL A 89 -35.27 -9.45 -20.20
N HIS A 90 -36.02 -10.21 -20.99
CA HIS A 90 -36.16 -9.98 -22.42
C HIS A 90 -36.95 -8.69 -22.74
N SER A 91 -37.93 -8.33 -21.90
CA SER A 91 -38.68 -7.08 -22.04
C SER A 91 -37.86 -5.83 -21.70
N ALA A 92 -36.81 -5.96 -20.87
CA ALA A 92 -36.00 -4.84 -20.44
C ALA A 92 -34.84 -4.51 -21.39
N ILE A 93 -34.39 -5.48 -22.18
CA ILE A 93 -33.19 -5.34 -23.02
C ILE A 93 -33.50 -4.80 -24.43
N GLY A 94 -34.73 -4.94 -24.94
CA GLY A 94 -35.20 -4.29 -26.18
C GLY A 94 -34.59 -4.84 -27.46
#